data_AF-A0A536QWA3-F1
#
_entry.id   AF-A0A536QWA3-F1
#
_cell.length_a   1.000
_cell.length_b   1.000
_cell.length_c   1.000
_cell.angle_alpha   90.00
_cell.angle_beta   90.00
_cell.angle_gamma   90.00
#
_symmetry.space_group_name_H-M   'P 1'
#
loop_
_entity.id
_entity.type
_entity.pdbx_description
1 polymer ?
#
loop_
_entity_poly.entity_id
_entity_poly.type
_entity_poly.pdbx_seq_one_letter_code
_entity_poly.pdbx_strand_id
1 'polypeptide(L)' 'MPELPEVETIARQLRGLVVDRTISEFESRWVRLTEPEPAEVVGARLRGRRIS' A
#
# COMPACT_ATOMS: atom_id res chain seq x y z
N MET A 1 7.18 9.13 13.81
CA MET A 1 6.26 9.10 12.65
C MET A 1 6.55 10.34 11.84
N PRO A 2 6.62 10.28 10.49
CA PRO A 2 6.81 11.48 9.67
C PRO A 2 5.70 12.50 9.92
N GLU A 3 6.00 13.79 9.76
CA GLU A 3 5.00 14.85 9.87
C GLU A 3 4.32 15.08 8.50
N LEU A 4 3.31 15.96 8.49
CA LEU A 4 2.52 16.22 7.29
C LEU A 4 3.36 16.63 6.06
N PRO A 5 4.38 17.51 6.19
CA PRO A 5 5.20 17.91 5.04
C PRO A 5 5.97 16.74 4.41
N GLU A 6 6.51 15.84 5.22
CA GLU A 6 7.21 14.65 4.72
C GLU A 6 6.23 13.68 4.06
N VAL A 7 5.05 13.47 4.65
CA VAL A 7 4.00 12.62 4.06
C VAL A 7 3.57 13.15 2.69
N GLU A 8 3.36 14.46 2.54
CA GLU A 8 2.99 15.05 1.25
C GLU A 8 4.10 14.88 0.21
N THR A 9 5.36 15.04 0.63
CA THR A 9 6.52 14.86 -0.24
C THR A 9 6.58 13.43 -0.78
N ILE A 10 6.41 12.43 0.10
CA ILE A 10 6.37 11.02 -0.30
C ILE A 10 5.17 10.73 -1.20
N ALA A 11 3.98 11.23 -0.86
CA ALA A 11 2.76 11.00 -1.65
C ALA A 11 2.90 11.54 -3.08
N ARG A 12 3.45 12.74 -3.25
CA ARG A 12 3.69 13.35 -4.58
C ARG A 12 4.67 12.52 -5.40
N GLN A 13 5.76 12.04 -4.80
CA GLN A 13 6.74 11.20 -5.47
C GLN A 13 6.14 9.84 -5.88
N LEU A 14 5.42 9.18 -4.96
CA LEU A 14 4.79 7.88 -5.24
C LEU A 14 3.76 7.96 -6.35
N ARG A 15 2.92 9.02 -6.40
CA ARG A 15 1.92 9.18 -7.46
C ARG A 15 2.51 9.07 -8.87
N GLY A 16 3.65 9.73 -9.11
CA GLY A 16 4.35 9.66 -10.41
C GLY A 16 4.93 8.29 -10.74
N LEU A 17 5.02 7.39 -9.75
CA LEU A 17 5.60 6.06 -9.90
C LEU A 17 4.54 4.96 -9.99
N VAL A 18 3.42 5.06 -9.26
CA VAL A 18 2.53 3.90 -9.04
C VAL A 18 1.09 4.06 -9.56
N VAL A 19 0.64 5.27 -9.88
CA VAL A 19 -0.73 5.47 -10.43
C VAL A 19 -0.91 4.68 -11.73
N ASP A 20 -2.12 4.17 -11.94
CA ASP A 20 -2.55 3.29 -13.03
C ASP A 20 -1.91 1.89 -13.06
N ARG A 21 -0.96 1.59 -12.17
CA ARG A 21 -0.42 0.24 -12.01
C ARG A 21 -1.43 -0.67 -11.33
N THR A 22 -1.36 -1.95 -11.67
CA THR A 22 -2.19 -3.00 -11.06
C THR A 22 -1.37 -3.78 -10.03
N ILE A 23 -1.92 -3.98 -8.83
CA ILE A 23 -1.27 -4.74 -7.77
C ILE A 23 -1.31 -6.23 -8.14
N SER A 24 -0.15 -6.84 -8.36
CA SER A 24 -0.06 -8.28 -8.65
C SER A 24 -0.17 -9.14 -7.39
N GLU A 25 0.43 -8.69 -6.29
CA GLU A 25 0.55 -9.46 -5.05
C GLU A 25 0.86 -8.53 -3.86
N PHE A 26 0.60 -9.01 -2.65
CA PHE A 26 0.94 -8.36 -1.39
C PHE A 26 1.42 -9.41 -0.41
N GLU A 27 2.53 -9.13 0.26
CA GLU A 27 3.09 -9.95 1.33
C GLU A 27 3.42 -9.06 2.52
N SER A 28 3.14 -9.54 3.74
CA SER A 28 3.63 -8.93 4.97
C SER A 28 4.28 -9.99 5.84
N ARG A 29 5.50 -9.69 6.31
CA ARG A 29 6.20 -10.50 7.31
C ARG A 29 6.04 -9.95 8.73
N TRP A 30 5.35 -8.81 8.88
CA TRP A 30 5.07 -8.19 10.16
C TRP A 30 3.58 -8.23 10.43
N VAL A 31 3.17 -9.13 11.32
CA VAL A 31 1.76 -9.44 11.62
C VAL A 31 0.96 -8.19 11.99
N ARG A 32 1.55 -7.28 12.77
CA ARG A 32 0.91 -6.05 13.26
C ARG A 32 0.56 -5.03 12.17
N LEU A 33 1.05 -5.19 10.94
CA LEU A 33 0.80 -4.25 9.85
C LEU A 33 -0.66 -4.27 9.37
N THR A 34 -1.29 -5.44 9.38
CA THR A 34 -2.64 -5.64 8.81
C THR A 34 -3.69 -5.98 9.86
N GLU A 35 -3.30 -6.04 11.14
CA GLU A 35 -4.22 -6.34 12.24
C GLU A 35 -5.44 -5.40 12.25
N PRO A 36 -6.65 -5.93 12.54
CA PRO A 36 -6.92 -7.29 12.98
C PRO A 36 -6.98 -8.34 11.86
N GLU A 37 -6.93 -7.93 10.59
CA GLU A 37 -6.99 -8.85 9.47
C GLU A 37 -5.67 -9.60 9.19
N PRO A 38 -5.75 -10.90 8.85
CA PRO A 38 -4.60 -11.61 8.31
C PRO A 38 -4.08 -10.95 7.02
N ALA A 39 -2.77 -10.99 6.81
CA ALA A 39 -2.12 -10.38 5.65
C ALA A 39 -2.65 -10.95 4.33
N GLU A 40 -3.02 -12.24 4.32
CA GLU A 40 -3.60 -12.94 3.18
C GLU A 40 -4.96 -12.37 2.79
N VAL A 41 -5.78 -11.97 3.78
CA VAL A 41 -7.09 -11.35 3.55
C VAL A 41 -6.92 -9.97 2.92
N VAL A 42 -5.96 -9.18 3.43
CA VAL A 42 -5.63 -7.88 2.82
C VAL A 42 -5.09 -8.07 1.40
N GLY A 43 -4.19 -9.03 1.20
CA GLY A 43 -3.61 -9.32 -0.11
C GLY A 43 -4.65 -9.75 -1.14
N ALA A 44 -5.59 -10.61 -0.75
CA ALA A 44 -6.71 -11.00 -1.61
C ALA A 44 -7.59 -9.82 -2.04
N ARG A 45 -7.79 -8.82 -1.16
CA ARG A 45 -8.54 -7.59 -1.49
C ARG A 45 -7.76 -6.67 -2.43
N LEU A 46 -6.44 -6.65 -2.35
CA LEU A 46 -5.59 -5.76 -3.15
C LEU A 46 -5.25 -6.34 -4.53
N ARG A 47 -5.07 -7.65 -4.64
CA ARG A 47 -4.67 -8.32 -5.89
C ARG A 47 -5.63 -7.99 -7.03
N GLY A 48 -5.07 -7.56 -8.16
CA GLY A 48 -5.82 -7.16 -9.35
C GLY A 48 -6.42 -5.75 -9.29
N ARG A 49 -6.32 -5.03 -8.16
CA ARG A 49 -6.77 -3.63 -8.09
C ARG A 49 -5.80 -2.69 -8.77
N ARG A 50 -6.34 -1.70 -9.48
CA ARG A 50 -5.58 -0.57 -10.03
C ARG A 50 -5.42 0.52 -8.97
N ILE A 51 -4.24 1.11 -8.90
CA ILE A 51 -3.96 2.28 -8.05
C ILE A 51 -4.46 3.53 -8.78
N SER A 52 -5.33 4.30 -8.13
CA SER A 52 -5.93 5.54 -8.64
C SER A 52 -5.63 6.72 -7.73
#